data_AF-A0A953BN85-F1
#
_entry.id   AF-A0A953BN85-F1
#
_cell.length_a   1.000
_cell.length_b   1.000
_cell.length_c   1.000
_cell.angle_alpha   90.00
_cell.angle_beta   90.00
_cell.angle_gamma   90.00
#
_symmetry.space_group_name_H-M   'P 1'
#
loop_
_entity.id
_entity.type
_entity.pdbx_description
1 polymer ?
#
loop_
_entity_poly.entity_id
_entity_poly.type
_entity_poly.pdbx_seq_one_letter_code
_entity_poly.pdbx_strand_id
1 'polypeptide(L)'
;MVIGILQFELLIHGAESLKDKRRVVNSVKDRFHREHLVSIAEVDGLDNPSIAVMGMAIVGREGRHIGETLDRITAKLRQLGGAELGDTSRQILHGFTEASHHRQQGKNKGPDQGQDQHPTSLAPRAGLPLQDRDIDAEMLRRAEEADRSPREAMP
;
A
#
# COMPACT_ATOMS: atom_id res chain seq x y z
N MET A 1 -9.57 8.52 8.44
CA MET A 1 -8.29 7.81 8.23
C MET A 1 -7.95 7.91 6.75
N VAL A 2 -6.68 8.10 6.39
CA VAL A 2 -6.21 8.06 5.01
C VAL A 2 -5.05 7.09 4.92
N ILE A 3 -5.07 6.21 3.91
CA ILE A 3 -3.99 5.27 3.61
C ILE A 3 -3.43 5.65 2.25
N GLY A 4 -2.12 5.87 2.17
CA GLY A 4 -1.40 6.02 0.92
C GLY A 4 -0.70 4.71 0.57
N ILE A 5 -0.85 4.28 -0.67
CA ILE A 5 -0.19 3.10 -1.23
C ILE A 5 0.68 3.58 -2.39
N LEU A 6 1.93 3.10 -2.42
CA LEU A 6 2.85 3.29 -3.53
C LEU A 6 3.44 1.94 -3.89
N GLN A 7 3.25 1.52 -5.13
CA GLN A 7 3.96 0.39 -5.72
C GLN A 7 4.94 0.93 -6.75
N PHE A 8 6.15 0.39 -6.77
CA PHE A 8 7.17 0.83 -7.70
C PHE A 8 8.21 -0.24 -7.99
N GLU A 9 8.85 -0.13 -9.14
CA GLU A 9 9.96 -1.01 -9.51
C GLU A 9 11.32 -0.37 -9.21
N LEU A 10 12.28 -1.21 -8.84
CA LEU A 10 13.69 -0.87 -8.78
C LEU A 10 14.45 -1.71 -9.80
N LEU A 11 15.07 -1.02 -10.77
CA LEU A 11 15.98 -1.61 -11.74
C LEU A 11 17.40 -1.58 -11.17
N ILE A 12 17.88 -2.73 -10.69
CA ILE A 12 19.11 -2.82 -9.91
C ILE A 12 20.29 -3.06 -10.84
N HIS A 13 21.20 -2.08 -10.86
CA HIS A 13 22.32 -2.08 -11.80
C HIS A 13 23.42 -3.02 -11.32
N GLY A 14 23.92 -3.87 -12.21
CA GLY A 14 25.06 -4.76 -11.93
C GLY A 14 24.77 -5.85 -10.88
N ALA A 15 23.50 -6.13 -10.59
CA ALA A 15 23.14 -7.25 -9.72
C ALA A 15 23.26 -8.58 -10.47
N GLU A 16 24.25 -9.39 -10.10
CA GLU A 16 24.49 -10.72 -10.68
C GLU A 16 23.88 -11.84 -9.84
N SER A 17 23.35 -11.52 -8.65
CA SER A 17 22.79 -12.51 -7.73
C SER A 17 21.64 -11.96 -6.89
N LEU A 18 20.79 -12.85 -6.38
CA LEU A 18 19.73 -12.48 -5.43
C LEU A 18 20.28 -11.84 -4.14
N LYS A 19 21.53 -12.13 -3.77
CA LYS A 19 22.18 -11.51 -2.62
C LYS A 19 22.47 -10.04 -2.87
N ASP A 20 22.86 -9.67 -4.08
CA ASP A 20 23.13 -8.28 -4.45
C ASP A 20 21.83 -7.47 -4.48
N LYS A 21 20.76 -8.04 -5.05
CA LYS A 21 19.41 -7.48 -4.93
C LYS A 21 19.02 -7.23 -3.47
N ARG A 22 19.17 -8.24 -2.60
CA ARG A 22 18.81 -8.14 -1.19
C ARG A 22 19.54 -6.99 -0.47
N ARG A 23 20.79 -6.68 -0.83
CA ARG A 23 21.50 -5.52 -0.26
C ARG A 23 20.81 -4.21 -0.61
N VAL A 24 20.46 -4.02 -1.88
CA VAL A 24 19.79 -2.80 -2.37
C VAL A 24 18.39 -2.69 -1.77
N VAL A 25 17.59 -3.76 -1.84
CA VAL A 25 16.22 -3.81 -1.30
C VAL A 25 16.22 -3.51 0.20
N ASN A 26 17.10 -4.13 1.00
CA ASN A 26 17.16 -3.88 2.43
C ASN A 26 17.59 -2.45 2.75
N SER A 27 18.56 -1.89 2.00
CA SER A 27 18.98 -0.50 2.17
C SER A 27 17.81 0.46 1.92
N VAL A 28 17.04 0.25 0.85
CA VAL A 28 15.86 1.05 0.51
C VAL A 28 14.78 0.92 1.59
N LYS A 29 14.47 -0.30 2.02
CA LYS A 29 13.47 -0.57 3.07
C LYS A 29 13.83 0.11 4.38
N ASP A 30 15.05 -0.11 4.87
CA ASP A 30 15.52 0.45 6.14
C ASP A 30 15.54 1.97 6.11
N ARG A 31 15.99 2.56 5.00
CA ARG A 31 16.03 4.01 4.83
C ARG A 31 14.64 4.62 4.90
N PHE A 32 13.70 4.16 4.08
CA PHE A 32 12.38 4.77 4.02
C PHE A 32 11.51 4.45 5.24
N HIS A 33 11.63 3.25 5.81
CA HIS A 33 10.96 2.92 7.07
C HIS A 33 11.37 3.90 8.18
N ARG A 34 12.68 4.17 8.33
CA ARG A 34 13.20 5.08 9.35
C ARG A 34 12.87 6.55 9.09
N GLU A 35 12.97 7.00 7.84
CA GLU A 35 12.78 8.42 7.50
C GLU A 35 11.31 8.84 7.42
N HIS A 36 10.40 7.90 7.10
CA HIS A 36 9.01 8.24 6.76
C HIS A 36 7.94 7.43 7.49
N LEU A 37 8.33 6.50 8.39
CA LEU A 37 7.41 5.64 9.14
C LEU A 37 6.45 4.85 8.24
N VAL A 38 6.93 4.45 7.06
CA VAL A 38 6.17 3.67 6.09
C VAL A 38 6.39 2.17 6.29
N SER A 39 5.37 1.37 6.01
CA SER A 39 5.55 -0.07 5.80
C SER A 39 6.03 -0.29 4.36
N ILE A 40 7.06 -1.10 4.15
CA ILE A 40 7.63 -1.36 2.82
C ILE A 40 8.13 -2.80 2.71
N ALA A 41 7.85 -3.45 1.58
CA ALA A 41 8.31 -4.80 1.27
C ALA A 41 8.59 -4.98 -0.23
N GLU A 42 9.42 -5.95 -0.58
CA GLU A 42 9.47 -6.50 -1.93
C GLU A 42 8.27 -7.45 -2.06
N VAL A 43 7.46 -7.26 -3.10
CA VAL A 43 6.18 -7.96 -3.30
C VAL A 43 6.15 -8.82 -4.56
N ASP A 44 7.08 -8.61 -5.50
CA ASP A 44 7.23 -9.40 -6.72
C ASP A 44 8.66 -9.27 -7.30
N GLY A 45 8.97 -10.01 -8.36
CA GLY A 45 10.29 -10.08 -8.99
C GLY A 45 11.29 -10.90 -8.17
N LEU A 46 10.82 -11.75 -7.25
CA LEU A 46 11.64 -12.40 -6.21
C LEU A 46 12.81 -13.22 -6.78
N ASP A 47 12.65 -13.82 -7.95
CA ASP A 47 13.67 -14.64 -8.62
C ASP A 47 14.51 -13.88 -9.66
N ASN A 48 14.26 -12.59 -9.86
CA ASN A 48 15.03 -11.73 -10.75
C ASN A 48 16.05 -10.89 -9.94
N PRO A 49 17.37 -11.06 -10.13
CA PRO A 49 18.38 -10.23 -9.47
C PRO A 49 18.35 -8.75 -9.84
N SER A 50 17.91 -8.42 -11.06
CA SER A 50 17.99 -7.07 -11.62
C SER A 50 16.71 -6.25 -11.44
N ILE A 51 15.62 -6.86 -10.97
CA ILE A 51 14.33 -6.19 -10.78
C ILE A 51 13.80 -6.52 -9.38
N ALA A 52 13.33 -5.51 -8.66
CA ALA A 52 12.56 -5.67 -7.43
C ALA A 52 11.27 -4.86 -7.52
N VAL A 53 10.12 -5.52 -7.36
CA VAL A 53 8.83 -4.83 -7.27
C VAL A 53 8.55 -4.57 -5.80
N MET A 54 8.42 -3.30 -5.45
CA MET A 54 8.28 -2.83 -4.08
C MET A 54 6.84 -2.37 -3.81
N GLY A 55 6.26 -2.80 -2.70
CA GLY A 55 5.01 -2.29 -2.16
C GLY A 55 5.27 -1.47 -0.90
N MET A 56 4.62 -0.30 -0.81
CA MET A 56 4.73 0.61 0.32
C MET A 56 3.36 1.14 0.75
N ALA A 57 3.15 1.22 2.07
CA ALA A 57 1.95 1.78 2.66
C ALA A 57 2.28 2.78 3.78
N ILE A 58 1.49 3.84 3.86
CA ILE A 58 1.53 4.85 4.91
C ILE A 58 0.11 5.16 5.37
N VAL A 59 -0.11 5.33 6.67
CA VAL A 59 -1.41 5.66 7.25
C VAL A 59 -1.32 6.99 7.97
N GLY A 60 -2.33 7.84 7.83
CA GLY A 60 -2.38 9.13 8.50
C GLY A 60 -3.78 9.71 8.60
N ARG A 61 -3.85 10.93 9.15
CA ARG A 61 -5.12 11.66 9.32
C ARG A 61 -5.49 12.49 8.11
N GLU A 62 -4.50 13.11 7.46
CA GLU A 62 -4.68 14.10 6.40
C GLU A 62 -4.12 13.61 5.07
N GLY A 63 -4.94 13.61 4.01
CA GLY A 63 -4.51 13.19 2.68
C GLY A 63 -3.40 14.04 2.08
N ARG A 64 -3.37 15.35 2.39
CA ARG A 64 -2.29 16.25 1.97
C ARG A 64 -0.93 15.81 2.53
N HIS A 65 -0.85 15.56 3.84
CA HIS A 65 0.39 15.12 4.47
C HIS A 65 0.89 13.77 3.92
N ILE A 66 -0.04 12.84 3.69
CA ILE A 66 0.26 11.56 3.05
C ILE A 66 0.79 11.78 1.64
N GLY A 67 0.13 12.63 0.85
CA GLY A 67 0.55 12.92 -0.51
C GLY A 67 1.93 13.56 -0.60
N GLU A 68 2.19 14.60 0.20
CA GLU A 68 3.51 15.23 0.30
C GLU A 68 4.60 14.24 0.70
N THR A 69 4.26 13.25 1.56
CA THR A 69 5.22 12.22 1.96
C THR A 69 5.53 11.25 0.81
N LEU A 70 4.51 10.81 0.07
CA LEU A 70 4.70 9.97 -1.12
C LEU A 70 5.49 10.71 -2.21
N ASP A 71 5.27 12.01 -2.39
CA ASP A 71 6.02 12.84 -3.34
C ASP A 71 7.50 12.93 -2.95
N ARG A 72 7.79 13.15 -1.66
CA ARG A 72 9.18 13.14 -1.13
C ARG A 72 9.86 11.79 -1.33
N ILE A 73 9.15 10.69 -1.09
CA ILE A 73 9.68 9.33 -1.29
C ILE A 73 9.98 9.10 -2.76
N THR A 74 9.05 9.44 -3.66
CA THR A 74 9.24 9.31 -5.12
C THR A 74 10.43 10.12 -5.62
N ALA A 75 10.60 11.35 -5.12
CA ALA A 75 11.76 12.17 -5.46
C ALA A 75 13.08 11.54 -5.00
N LYS A 76 13.12 10.94 -3.80
CA LYS A 76 14.30 10.22 -3.29
C LYS A 76 14.59 8.93 -4.06
N LEU A 77 13.55 8.21 -4.48
CA LEU A 77 13.68 7.00 -5.29
C LEU A 77 14.38 7.30 -6.62
N ARG A 78 14.03 8.40 -7.28
CA ARG A 78 14.68 8.86 -8.53
C ARG A 78 16.16 9.22 -8.38
N GLN A 79 16.65 9.39 -7.15
CA GLN A 79 18.03 9.79 -6.86
C GLN A 79 18.86 8.65 -6.24
N LEU A 80 18.39 7.41 -6.33
CA LEU A 80 19.12 6.25 -5.81
C LEU A 80 20.38 5.98 -6.65
N GLY A 81 21.53 5.82 -5.99
CA GLY A 81 22.82 5.59 -6.65
C GLY A 81 23.11 4.12 -7.03
N GLY A 82 22.20 3.18 -6.75
CA GLY A 82 22.39 1.74 -6.99
C GLY A 82 21.20 1.04 -7.65
N ALA A 83 20.14 1.78 -7.94
CA ALA A 83 18.98 1.30 -8.68
C ALA A 83 18.29 2.49 -9.34
N GLU A 84 17.64 2.25 -10.48
CA GLU A 84 16.77 3.22 -11.13
C GLU A 84 15.31 2.94 -10.76
N LEU A 85 14.52 4.01 -10.67
CA LEU A 85 13.08 3.90 -10.46
C LEU A 85 12.41 3.55 -11.79
N GLY A 86 11.80 2.37 -11.86
CA GLY A 86 10.98 1.95 -12.99
C GLY A 86 9.53 2.43 -12.85
N ASP A 87 8.60 1.58 -13.25
CA ASP A 87 7.17 1.90 -13.20
C ASP A 87 6.70 2.19 -11.77
N THR A 88 5.71 3.09 -11.65
CA THR A 88 5.13 3.48 -10.37
C THR A 88 3.61 3.55 -10.45
N SER A 89 2.94 3.13 -9.38
CA SER A 89 1.51 3.25 -9.19
C SER A 89 1.22 3.78 -7.79
N ARG A 90 0.26 4.70 -7.70
CA ARG A 90 -0.10 5.35 -6.44
C ARG A 90 -1.61 5.31 -6.24
N GLN A 91 -2.02 4.96 -5.02
CA GLN A 91 -3.42 4.98 -4.61
C GLN A 91 -3.58 5.66 -3.26
N ILE A 92 -4.69 6.36 -3.08
CA ILE A 92 -5.08 6.96 -1.79
C ILE A 92 -6.45 6.40 -1.42
N LEU A 93 -6.53 5.73 -0.27
CA LEU A 93 -7.76 5.17 0.27
C LEU A 93 -8.22 6.02 1.45
N HIS A 94 -9.50 6.39 1.46
CA HIS A 94 -10.13 7.08 2.57
C HIS A 94 -10.94 6.09 3.40
N GLY A 95 -10.66 6.03 4.69
CA GLY A 95 -11.41 5.20 5.63
C GLY A 95 -12.81 5.75 5.90
N PHE A 96 -13.64 4.96 6.57
CA PHE A 96 -15.01 5.32 6.89
C PHE A 96 -15.07 6.55 7.82
N THR A 97 -15.95 7.50 7.49
CA THR A 97 -16.30 8.62 8.35
C THR A 97 -17.71 8.36 8.88
N GLU A 98 -17.81 7.88 10.11
CA GLU A 98 -19.09 7.71 10.84
C GLU A 98 -19.63 9.09 11.22
N ALA A 99 -20.20 9.81 10.27
CA ALA A 99 -20.94 11.03 10.57
C ALA A 99 -22.31 10.98 9.92
N SER A 100 -23.17 10.02 10.33
CA SER A 100 -24.64 10.06 10.06
C SER A 100 -25.49 9.04 10.84
N HIS A 101 -25.16 8.54 12.03
CA HIS A 101 -26.16 7.82 12.84
C HIS A 101 -26.14 8.20 14.33
N HIS A 102 -27.16 8.99 14.71
CA HIS A 102 -27.77 9.09 16.05
C HIS A 102 -27.06 9.92 17.14
N ARG A 103 -27.00 11.24 16.93
CA ARG A 103 -27.29 12.21 18.01
C ARG A 103 -28.63 12.89 17.73
N GLN A 104 -29.72 12.16 17.96
CA GLN A 104 -31.06 12.74 18.04
C GLN A 104 -31.77 12.20 19.29
N GLN A 105 -31.71 13.02 20.33
CA GLN A 105 -32.76 13.25 21.34
C GLN A 105 -33.53 12.01 21.86
N GLY A 106 -33.04 11.45 22.96
CA GLY A 106 -33.89 10.85 24.00
C GLY A 106 -33.93 11.78 25.21
N LYS A 107 -34.67 12.89 25.15
CA LYS A 107 -35.20 13.50 26.38
C LYS A 107 -36.23 12.51 26.93
N ASN A 108 -35.88 11.69 27.91
CA ASN A 108 -36.86 11.15 28.83
C ASN A 108 -36.32 11.18 30.26
N LYS A 109 -37.01 11.97 31.09
CA LYS A 109 -36.94 11.94 32.54
C LYS A 109 -37.62 10.67 33.04
N GLY A 110 -37.04 10.03 34.06
CA GLY A 110 -37.70 9.02 34.88
C GLY A 110 -36.68 8.19 35.66
N PRO A 111 -36.70 8.18 37.01
CA PRO A 111 -35.74 7.43 37.80
C PRO A 111 -36.27 6.01 38.06
N ASP A 112 -35.44 4.98 37.92
CA ASP A 112 -35.63 3.78 38.72
C ASP A 112 -34.33 2.99 38.91
N GLN A 113 -34.14 2.51 40.12
CA GLN A 113 -33.00 1.73 40.60
C GLN A 113 -33.27 0.25 40.36
N GLY A 114 -32.26 -0.55 40.02
CA GLY A 114 -32.39 -2.01 40.15
C GLY A 114 -31.47 -2.84 39.27
N GLN A 115 -30.36 -3.27 39.87
CA GLN A 115 -29.73 -4.61 39.82
C GLN A 115 -29.31 -5.21 38.46
N ASP A 116 -28.01 -5.53 38.43
CA ASP A 116 -27.35 -6.71 37.88
C ASP A 116 -27.91 -7.35 36.59
N GLN A 117 -27.10 -7.28 35.53
CA GLN A 117 -26.77 -8.42 34.68
C GLN A 117 -25.66 -8.07 33.68
N HIS A 118 -24.53 -8.77 33.76
CA HIS A 118 -23.55 -8.87 32.70
C HIS A 118 -24.21 -9.48 31.44
N PRO A 119 -23.93 -8.97 30.23
CA PRO A 119 -23.93 -9.80 29.05
C PRO A 119 -22.52 -9.87 28.48
N THR A 120 -21.88 -11.01 28.74
CA THR A 120 -20.89 -11.60 27.84
C THR A 120 -21.57 -11.85 26.49
N SER A 121 -21.20 -11.10 25.46
CA SER A 121 -21.46 -11.47 24.07
C SER A 121 -20.48 -10.77 23.15
N LEU A 122 -19.29 -11.36 23.02
CA LEU A 122 -18.42 -11.16 21.86
C LEU A 122 -19.05 -11.95 20.71
N ALA A 123 -20.00 -11.34 19.99
CA ALA A 123 -20.40 -11.86 18.70
C ALA A 123 -19.33 -11.48 17.66
N PRO A 124 -18.75 -12.44 16.91
CA PRO A 124 -17.90 -12.11 15.78
C PRO A 124 -18.79 -11.47 14.72
N ARG A 125 -18.62 -10.17 14.45
CA ARG A 125 -19.28 -9.53 13.30
C ARG A 125 -18.68 -10.16 12.04
N ALA A 126 -19.51 -10.90 11.32
CA ALA A 126 -19.19 -11.52 10.04
C ALA A 126 -18.45 -10.52 9.14
N GLY A 127 -17.33 -10.98 8.58
CA GLY A 127 -16.50 -10.21 7.67
C GLY A 127 -17.34 -9.61 6.55
N LEU A 128 -17.24 -8.30 6.37
CA LEU A 128 -17.64 -7.66 5.13
C LEU A 128 -16.73 -8.20 4.01
N PRO A 129 -17.26 -8.60 2.86
CA PRO A 129 -16.43 -9.05 1.76
C PRO A 129 -15.58 -7.87 1.29
N LEU A 130 -14.26 -8.02 1.35
CA LEU A 130 -13.34 -7.17 0.61
C LEU A 130 -13.71 -7.34 -0.86
N GLN A 131 -14.27 -6.30 -1.47
CA GLN A 131 -14.56 -6.30 -2.91
C GLN A 131 -13.24 -6.10 -3.64
N ASP A 132 -12.48 -7.18 -3.75
CA ASP A 132 -11.41 -7.35 -4.74
C ASP A 132 -12.09 -7.48 -6.11
N ARG A 133 -12.20 -6.39 -6.87
CA ARG A 133 -12.65 -6.47 -8.27
C ARG A 133 -11.92 -5.64 -9.31
N ASP A 134 -11.08 -4.69 -8.91
CA ASP A 134 -10.48 -3.78 -9.91
C ASP A 134 -8.96 -3.86 -10.04
N ILE A 135 -8.26 -4.61 -9.16
CA ILE A 135 -6.78 -4.65 -9.16
C ILE A 135 -6.25 -5.75 -10.10
N ASP A 136 -6.87 -6.92 -10.13
CA ASP A 136 -6.36 -8.07 -10.90
C ASP A 136 -6.57 -7.91 -12.42
N ALA A 137 -7.68 -7.30 -12.85
CA ALA A 137 -8.04 -7.23 -14.26
C ALA A 137 -7.18 -6.25 -15.08
N GLU A 138 -6.74 -5.14 -14.49
CA GLU A 138 -5.86 -4.15 -15.14
C GLU A 138 -4.41 -4.67 -15.21
N MET A 139 -3.95 -5.35 -14.15
CA MET A 139 -2.63 -6.01 -14.09
C MET A 139 -2.52 -7.16 -15.11
N LEU A 140 -3.56 -8.00 -15.20
CA LEU A 140 -3.57 -9.15 -16.11
C LEU A 140 -3.59 -8.71 -17.59
N ARG A 141 -4.32 -7.63 -17.91
CA ARG A 141 -4.32 -7.07 -19.28
C ARG A 141 -2.97 -6.51 -19.70
N ARG A 142 -2.24 -5.85 -18.79
CA ARG A 142 -0.89 -5.30 -19.09
C ARG A 142 0.16 -6.39 -19.23
N ALA A 143 0.07 -7.46 -18.43
CA ALA A 143 0.94 -8.64 -18.58
C ALA A 143 0.72 -9.35 -19.92
N GLU A 144 -0.51 -9.44 -20.42
CA GLU A 144 -0.85 -10.02 -21.72
C GLU A 144 -0.45 -9.14 -22.92
N GLU A 145 -0.41 -7.82 -22.75
CA GLU A 145 0.03 -6.87 -23.80
C GLU A 145 1.55 -6.82 -23.95
N ALA A 146 2.31 -7.00 -22.85
CA ALA A 146 3.77 -7.00 -22.87
C ALA A 146 4.38 -8.21 -23.59
N ASP A 147 3.69 -9.35 -23.62
CA ASP A 147 4.16 -10.58 -24.30
C ASP A 147 3.87 -10.60 -25.82
N ARG A 148 3.14 -9.59 -26.33
CA ARG A 148 2.64 -9.57 -27.72
C ARG A 148 3.41 -8.63 -28.67
N SER A 149 4.65 -8.25 -28.35
CA SER A 149 5.53 -7.51 -29.28
C SER A 149 6.23 -8.46 -30.26
N PRO A 150 6.00 -8.36 -31.59
CA PRO A 150 6.58 -9.27 -32.57
C PRO A 150 8.10 -9.05 -32.71
N ARG A 151 8.85 -10.15 -32.68
CA ARG A 151 10.13 -10.27 -33.37
C ARG A 151 9.92 -10.00 -34.86
N GLU A 152 10.11 -8.77 -35.33
CA GLU A 152 10.31 -8.49 -36.76
C GLU A 152 10.69 -7.03 -37.01
N ALA A 153 11.95 -6.81 -37.39
CA ALA A 153 12.42 -5.92 -38.47
C ALA A 153 13.87 -5.46 -38.20
N MET A 154 14.83 -6.30 -38.60
CA MET A 154 16.13 -5.82 -39.08
C MET A 154 16.02 -5.62 -40.59
N PRO A 155 16.55 -4.51 -41.12
CA PRO A 155 17.37 -4.53 -42.32
C PRO A 155 18.86 -4.52 -41.97
#